data_AF-A0A368F0Q2-F1
#
_entry.id   AF-A0A368F0Q2-F1
#
_cell.length_a   1.000
_cell.length_b   1.000
_cell.length_c   1.000
_cell.angle_alpha   90.00
_cell.angle_beta   90.00
_cell.angle_gamma   90.00
#
_symmetry.space_group_name_H-M   'P 1'
#
loop_
_entity.id
_entity.type
_entity.pdbx_description
1 polymer ?
#
loop_
_entity_poly.entity_id
_entity_poly.type
_entity_poly.pdbx_seq_one_letter_code
_entity_poly.pdbx_strand_id
1 'polypeptide(L)'
;MDIEGAEHTSLIPFLQKFKVCQIFLELHGKPIAHVTLLQQIAQLNYALFSYEVNGNSLTACEYSFIHLDCMERYGATMWKLYLKYVTPSTS
;
A
#
# COMPACT_ATOMS: atom_id res chain seq x y z
N MET A 1 9.41 -4.57 2.71
CA MET A 1 10.16 -3.93 1.63
C MET A 1 10.42 -2.54 2.12
N ASP A 2 11.68 -2.23 2.28
CA ASP A 2 12.20 -0.93 2.65
C ASP A 2 13.39 -0.77 1.71
N ILE A 3 13.32 0.23 0.84
CA ILE A 3 14.35 0.52 -0.16
C ILE A 3 14.62 2.03 -0.21
N GLU A 4 14.47 2.71 0.94
CA GLU A 4 14.96 4.07 1.17
C GLU A 4 14.50 5.09 0.12
N GLY A 5 13.21 5.05 -0.27
CA GLY A 5 12.60 5.98 -1.23
C GLY A 5 12.42 5.42 -2.64
N ALA A 6 13.09 4.32 -2.99
CA ALA A 6 12.92 3.68 -4.29
C ALA A 6 11.58 2.93 -4.43
N GLU A 7 10.75 2.88 -3.36
CA GLU A 7 9.42 2.26 -3.38
C GLU A 7 8.53 2.93 -4.42
N HIS A 8 8.64 4.26 -4.56
CA HIS A 8 7.83 5.09 -5.46
C HIS A 8 8.02 4.75 -6.94
N THR A 9 9.17 4.23 -7.32
CA THR A 9 9.49 3.92 -8.72
C THR A 9 9.51 2.43 -9.01
N SER A 10 9.78 1.60 -8.01
CA SER A 10 10.04 0.18 -8.19
C SER A 10 8.84 -0.72 -7.86
N LEU A 11 8.02 -0.34 -6.88
CA LEU A 11 6.99 -1.22 -6.34
C LEU A 11 5.87 -1.52 -7.36
N ILE A 12 5.33 -0.49 -8.01
CA ILE A 12 4.21 -0.67 -8.95
C ILE A 12 4.61 -1.52 -10.16
N PRO A 13 5.75 -1.26 -10.86
CA PRO A 13 6.20 -2.15 -11.93
C PRO A 13 6.41 -3.59 -11.48
N PHE A 14 6.94 -3.79 -10.27
CA PHE A 14 7.11 -5.12 -9.70
C PHE A 14 5.76 -5.84 -9.52
N LEU A 15 4.79 -5.20 -8.87
CA LEU A 15 3.47 -5.78 -8.58
C LEU A 15 2.62 -6.01 -9.83
N GLN A 16 2.84 -5.24 -10.89
CA GLN A 16 2.21 -5.47 -12.20
C GLN A 16 2.73 -6.75 -12.87
N LYS A 17 4.01 -7.12 -12.62
CA LYS A 17 4.63 -8.31 -13.19
C LYS A 17 4.45 -9.55 -12.31
N PHE A 18 4.49 -9.36 -11.00
CA PHE A 18 4.47 -10.44 -10.02
C PHE A 18 3.33 -10.21 -9.01
N LYS A 19 2.37 -11.13 -9.02
CA LYS A 19 1.34 -11.19 -7.99
C LYS A 19 1.92 -11.81 -6.72
N VAL A 20 2.03 -11.02 -5.66
CA VAL A 20 2.41 -11.48 -4.32
C VAL A 20 1.17 -11.48 -3.42
N CYS A 21 1.07 -12.42 -2.48
CA CYS A 21 -0.13 -12.47 -1.61
C CYS A 21 -0.13 -11.42 -0.51
N GLN A 22 1.05 -11.00 -0.05
CA GLN A 22 1.22 -10.09 1.07
C GLN A 22 2.38 -9.14 0.78
N ILE A 23 2.22 -7.88 1.20
CA ILE A 23 3.25 -6.85 1.13
C ILE A 23 3.38 -6.25 2.52
N PHE A 24 4.60 -6.25 3.05
CA PHE A 24 5.01 -5.37 4.13
C PHE A 24 5.88 -4.29 3.52
N LEU A 25 5.56 -3.02 3.76
CA LEU A 25 6.16 -1.87 3.09
C LEU A 25 6.50 -0.80 4.12
N GLU A 26 7.76 -0.37 4.22
CA GLU A 26 8.06 0.95 4.78
C GLU A 26 8.09 1.92 3.62
N LEU A 27 7.27 2.97 3.68
CA LEU A 27 7.19 3.97 2.64
C LEU A 27 7.83 5.26 3.13
N HIS A 28 8.83 5.70 2.38
CA HIS A 28 9.58 6.92 2.63
C HIS A 28 8.97 8.12 1.89
N GLY A 29 9.02 9.31 2.47
CA GLY A 29 8.74 10.57 1.79
C GLY A 29 7.63 11.42 2.41
N LYS A 30 6.97 12.23 1.57
CA LYS A 30 5.93 13.17 2.00
C LYS A 30 4.55 12.50 2.00
N PRO A 31 3.60 12.95 2.85
CA PRO A 31 2.25 12.37 2.90
C PRO A 31 1.53 12.27 1.56
N ILE A 32 1.69 13.27 0.67
CA ILE A 32 1.05 13.24 -0.65
C ILE A 32 1.62 12.12 -1.54
N ALA A 33 2.92 11.86 -1.47
CA ALA A 33 3.56 10.78 -2.20
C ALA A 33 3.12 9.41 -1.66
N HIS A 34 2.90 9.31 -0.34
CA HIS A 34 2.31 8.11 0.25
C HIS A 34 0.92 7.86 -0.33
N VAL A 35 0.02 8.85 -0.27
CA VAL A 35 -1.35 8.71 -0.79
C VAL A 35 -1.34 8.25 -2.25
N THR A 36 -0.50 8.84 -3.10
CA THR A 36 -0.38 8.43 -4.50
C THR A 36 0.00 6.96 -4.65
N LEU A 37 1.05 6.50 -3.97
CA LEU A 37 1.50 5.11 -4.08
C LEU A 37 0.49 4.12 -3.48
N LEU A 38 -0.09 4.45 -2.32
CA LEU A 38 -1.11 3.62 -1.66
C LEU A 38 -2.35 3.45 -2.55
N GLN A 39 -2.76 4.49 -3.27
CA GLN A 39 -3.85 4.40 -4.26
C GLN A 39 -3.48 3.50 -5.43
N GLN A 40 -2.26 3.61 -5.97
CA GLN A 40 -1.79 2.74 -7.04
C GLN A 40 -1.75 1.26 -6.62
N ILE A 41 -1.27 0.96 -5.41
CA ILE A 41 -1.31 -0.40 -4.83
C ILE A 41 -2.75 -0.91 -4.73
N ALA A 42 -3.68 -0.06 -4.27
CA ALA A 42 -5.10 -0.43 -4.16
C ALA A 42 -5.76 -0.74 -5.52
N GLN A 43 -5.36 -0.04 -6.60
CA GLN A 43 -5.82 -0.35 -7.96
C GLN A 43 -5.34 -1.72 -8.45
N LEU A 44 -4.24 -2.25 -7.90
CA LEU A 44 -3.72 -3.59 -8.17
C LEU A 44 -4.36 -4.68 -7.29
N ASN A 45 -5.53 -4.42 -6.68
CA ASN A 45 -6.25 -5.37 -5.82
C ASN A 45 -5.50 -5.77 -4.55
N TYR A 46 -4.79 -4.83 -3.94
CA TYR A 46 -4.23 -5.00 -2.61
C TYR A 46 -5.03 -4.19 -1.59
N ALA A 47 -5.54 -4.86 -0.56
CA ALA A 47 -6.25 -4.22 0.55
C ALA A 47 -5.27 -3.90 1.66
N LEU A 48 -5.29 -2.63 2.12
CA LEU A 48 -4.58 -2.20 3.32
C LEU A 48 -5.26 -2.81 4.54
N PHE A 49 -4.49 -3.47 5.41
CA PHE A 49 -5.02 -4.05 6.66
C PHE A 49 -4.31 -3.56 7.93
N SER A 50 -3.11 -2.98 7.81
CA SER A 50 -2.40 -2.38 8.93
C SER A 50 -1.53 -1.22 8.45
N TYR A 51 -1.37 -0.21 9.30
CA TYR A 51 -0.35 0.80 9.15
C TYR A 51 0.20 1.22 10.51
N GLU A 52 1.45 1.65 10.54
CA GLU A 52 2.13 2.20 11.72
C GLU A 52 2.94 3.42 11.28
N VAL A 53 2.92 4.50 12.05
CA VAL A 53 3.75 5.67 11.75
C VAL A 53 5.10 5.46 12.41
N ASN A 54 6.18 5.64 11.66
CA ASN A 54 7.52 5.46 12.20
C ASN A 54 7.79 6.51 13.30
N GLY A 55 7.95 6.05 14.54
CA GLY A 55 8.13 6.92 15.71
C GLY A 55 9.46 7.67 15.73
N ASN A 56 10.45 7.21 14.96
CA ASN A 56 11.77 7.82 14.86
C ASN A 56 11.88 8.78 13.66
N SER A 57 10.99 8.65 12.66
CA SER A 57 11.02 9.41 11.42
C SER A 57 9.62 9.82 10.98
N LEU A 58 9.32 11.12 11.01
CA LEU A 58 8.04 11.67 10.54
C LEU A 58 7.88 11.62 9.00
N THR A 59 8.88 11.09 8.30
CA THR A 59 8.88 10.93 6.84
C THR A 59 8.86 9.47 6.41
N ALA A 60 8.53 8.54 7.31
CA ALA A 60 8.37 7.12 7.01
C ALA A 60 7.10 6.56 7.69
N CYS A 61 6.52 5.53 7.08
CA CYS A 61 5.33 4.86 7.60
C CYS A 61 5.28 3.44 7.07
N GLU A 62 5.00 2.49 7.95
CA GLU A 62 4.88 1.08 7.65
C GLU A 62 3.43 0.77 7.26
N TYR A 63 3.26 0.06 6.16
CA TYR A 63 1.97 -0.37 5.62
C TYR A 63 1.99 -1.86 5.34
N SER A 64 0.86 -2.52 5.60
CA SER A 64 0.69 -3.94 5.32
C SER A 64 -0.52 -4.18 4.44
N PHE A 65 -0.32 -4.96 3.37
CA PHE A 65 -1.34 -5.28 2.39
C PHE A 65 -1.52 -6.77 2.18
N ILE A 66 -2.74 -7.17 1.83
CA ILE A 66 -3.08 -8.51 1.34
C ILE A 66 -3.74 -8.37 -0.03
N HIS A 67 -3.31 -9.17 -1.00
CA HIS A 67 -3.99 -9.25 -2.29
C HIS A 67 -5.38 -9.89 -2.09
N LEU A 68 -6.41 -9.36 -2.76
CA LEU A 68 -7.80 -9.80 -2.57
C LEU A 68 -7.98 -11.32 -2.73
N ASP A 69 -7.38 -11.90 -3.76
CA ASP A 69 -7.42 -13.36 -4.00
C ASP A 69 -6.76 -14.22 -2.92
N CYS A 70 -5.98 -13.62 -2.01
CA CYS A 70 -5.28 -14.34 -0.94
C CYS A 70 -5.91 -14.12 0.44
N MET A 71 -7.04 -13.39 0.55
CA MET A 71 -7.63 -13.08 1.86
C MET A 71 -8.05 -14.33 2.64
N GLU A 72 -8.67 -15.30 1.96
CA GLU A 72 -9.10 -16.56 2.58
C GLU A 72 -7.92 -17.33 3.20
N ARG A 73 -6.77 -17.36 2.53
CA ARG A 73 -5.54 -18.00 3.02
C ARG A 73 -5.12 -17.48 4.40
N TYR A 74 -5.39 -16.21 4.68
CA TYR A 74 -5.03 -15.56 5.95
C TYR A 74 -6.20 -15.45 6.92
N GLY A 75 -7.36 -16.04 6.60
CA GLY A 75 -8.59 -15.87 7.39
C GLY A 75 -9.07 -14.42 7.47
N ALA A 76 -8.64 -13.57 6.52
CA ALA A 76 -8.98 -12.16 6.51
C ALA A 76 -10.37 -11.94 5.88
N THR A 77 -11.17 -11.08 6.50
CA THR A 77 -12.47 -10.65 5.95
C THR A 77 -12.38 -9.23 5.44
N MET A 78 -12.93 -8.97 4.25
CA MET A 78 -12.97 -7.62 3.70
C MET A 78 -13.99 -6.75 4.43
N TRP A 79 -13.54 -5.60 4.94
CA TRP A 79 -14.43 -4.61 5.54
C TRP A 79 -14.76 -3.51 4.53
N LYS A 80 -13.73 -2.79 4.05
CA LYS A 80 -13.93 -1.69 3.09
C LYS A 80 -12.63 -1.34 2.35
N LEU A 81 -12.75 -0.98 1.08
CA LEU A 81 -11.64 -0.59 0.19
C LEU A 81 -11.53 0.94 0.06
N TYR A 82 -11.19 1.60 1.16
CA TYR A 82 -11.14 3.08 1.23
C TYR A 82 -10.22 3.72 0.18
N LEU A 83 -9.11 3.07 -0.18
CA LEU A 83 -8.12 3.61 -1.12
C LEU A 83 -8.47 3.36 -2.60
N LYS A 84 -9.33 2.38 -2.88
CA LYS A 84 -9.63 1.95 -4.26
C LYS A 84 -10.71 2.80 -4.93
N TYR A 85 -11.67 3.30 -4.16
CA TYR A 85 -12.84 4.02 -4.66
C TYR A 85 -12.85 5.51 -4.27
N VAL A 86 -11.67 6.10 -4.03
CA VAL A 86 -11.57 7.54 -3.75
C VAL A 86 -11.86 8.32 -5.03
N THR A 87 -12.94 9.10 -5.02
CA THR A 87 -13.16 10.14 -6.03
C THR A 87 -12.28 11.33 -5.66
N PRO A 88 -11.40 11.84 -6.56
CA PRO A 88 -10.65 13.06 -6.28
C PRO A 88 -11.63 14.18 -5.96
N SER A 89 -11.43 14.90 -4.86
CA SER A 89 -12.14 16.16 -4.64
C SER A 89 -11.76 17.11 -5.77
N THR A 90 -12.72 17.50 -6.60
CA THR A 90 -12.53 18.58 -7.56
C THR A 90 -12.29 19.86 -6.78
N SER A 91 -11.06 20.34 -6.78
CA SER A 91 -10.69 21.69 -6.32
C SER A 91 -11.10 22.73 -7.35
#